data_AF-A0A924A3B9-F1
#
_entry.id   AF-A0A924A3B9-F1
#
_cell.length_a   1.000
_cell.length_b   1.000
_cell.length_c   1.000
_cell.angle_alpha   90.00
_cell.angle_beta   90.00
_cell.angle_gamma   90.00
#
_symmetry.space_group_name_H-M   'P 1'
#
loop_
_entity.id
_entity.type
_entity.pdbx_description
1 polymer ?
#
loop_
_entity_poly.entity_id
_entity_poly.type
_entity_poly.pdbx_seq_one_letter_code
_entity_poly.pdbx_strand_id
1 'polypeptide(L)'
;MLKSINPYSSKQVFEIQELHKSEIEEAIKKADERYHIWREVPIAEKRKLMKAAAAELRKHSKEYAVTITEEMGKPITQSLAEVEKCALVCEFYAENAEAQLANKIIKTEAFESYVSYEPIGTVLAVMPWNYPFWQVFRFAAPALMAGNVGVLKHASNVMQCAENIEKVFKRAGFAEGCFTNLPIKNEQ
;
A
#
# COMPACT_ATOMS: atom_id res chain seq x y z
N MET A 1 2.73 -5.05 -22.26
CA MET A 1 2.84 -6.23 -21.38
C MET A 1 4.04 -6.11 -20.46
N LEU A 2 3.80 -6.23 -19.16
CA LEU A 2 4.79 -6.47 -18.11
C LEU A 2 4.77 -7.96 -17.76
N LYS A 3 5.94 -8.52 -17.45
CA LYS A 3 6.11 -9.96 -17.25
C LYS A 3 6.94 -10.22 -16.01
N SER A 4 6.51 -11.21 -15.24
CA SER A 4 7.27 -11.75 -14.12
C SER A 4 7.87 -13.09 -14.51
N ILE A 5 9.17 -13.22 -14.33
CA ILE A 5 9.95 -14.40 -14.71
C ILE A 5 10.56 -14.96 -13.44
N ASN A 6 10.28 -16.23 -13.16
CA ASN A 6 10.84 -16.89 -11.99
C ASN A 6 12.37 -16.99 -12.13
N PRO A 7 13.15 -16.44 -11.19
CA PRO A 7 14.60 -16.34 -11.34
C PRO A 7 15.33 -17.69 -11.21
N TYR A 8 14.70 -18.70 -10.61
CA TYR A 8 15.27 -20.03 -10.47
C TYR A 8 15.04 -20.89 -11.72
N SER A 9 13.83 -20.84 -12.29
CA SER A 9 13.43 -21.71 -13.41
C SER A 9 13.41 -21.02 -14.78
N SER A 10 13.55 -19.70 -14.81
CA SER A 10 13.38 -18.84 -16.00
C SER A 10 12.01 -18.94 -16.68
N LYS A 11 11.02 -19.57 -16.03
CA LYS A 11 9.64 -19.65 -16.54
C LYS A 11 8.90 -18.35 -16.27
N GLN A 12 8.08 -17.92 -17.23
CA GLN A 12 7.11 -16.85 -17.01
C GLN A 12 6.05 -17.36 -16.02
N VAL A 13 5.83 -16.62 -14.94
CA VAL A 13 4.84 -16.97 -13.89
C VAL A 13 3.64 -16.03 -13.89
N PHE A 14 3.80 -14.82 -14.44
CA PHE A 14 2.74 -13.84 -14.48
C PHE A 14 2.94 -12.85 -15.64
N GLU A 15 1.84 -12.32 -16.16
CA GLU A 15 1.85 -11.22 -17.13
C GLU A 15 0.65 -10.31 -16.92
N ILE A 16 0.84 -9.02 -17.18
CA ILE A 16 -0.21 -7.99 -17.10
C ILE A 16 -0.05 -6.98 -18.23
N GLN A 17 -1.17 -6.47 -18.72
CA GLN A 17 -1.16 -5.39 -19.70
C GLN A 17 -0.66 -4.10 -19.02
N GLU A 18 0.18 -3.37 -19.74
CA GLU A 18 0.64 -2.06 -19.29
C GLU A 18 -0.47 -1.04 -19.55
N LEU A 19 -0.71 -0.16 -18.59
CA LEU A 19 -1.71 0.89 -18.75
C LEU A 19 -1.31 1.89 -19.83
N HIS A 20 -2.28 2.32 -20.62
CA HIS A 20 -2.14 3.45 -21.51
C HIS A 20 -2.34 4.76 -20.75
N LYS A 21 -1.84 5.87 -21.33
CA LYS A 21 -1.90 7.20 -20.71
C LYS A 21 -3.29 7.58 -20.17
N SER A 22 -4.36 7.32 -20.94
CA SER A 22 -5.74 7.60 -20.51
C SER A 22 -6.18 6.77 -19.31
N GLU A 23 -5.71 5.52 -19.19
CA GLU A 23 -6.03 4.64 -18.07
C GLU A 23 -5.25 5.06 -16.81
N ILE A 24 -4.02 5.55 -16.98
CA ILE A 24 -3.23 6.14 -15.89
C ILE A 24 -3.91 7.40 -15.36
N GLU A 25 -4.33 8.30 -16.25
CA GLU A 25 -5.05 9.53 -15.90
C GLU A 25 -6.35 9.22 -15.15
N GLU A 26 -7.12 8.23 -15.62
CA GLU A 26 -8.35 7.79 -14.95
C GLU A 26 -8.07 7.17 -13.58
N ALA A 27 -7.04 6.33 -13.44
CA ALA A 27 -6.66 5.74 -12.16
C ALA A 27 -6.23 6.81 -11.13
N ILE A 28 -5.45 7.81 -11.56
CA ILE A 28 -5.04 8.94 -10.71
C ILE A 28 -6.25 9.79 -10.33
N LYS A 29 -7.14 10.07 -11.27
CA LYS A 29 -8.38 10.82 -11.02
C LYS A 29 -9.26 10.12 -9.99
N LYS A 30 -9.46 8.80 -10.11
CA LYS A 30 -10.21 8.01 -9.12
C LYS A 30 -9.57 8.04 -7.73
N ALA A 31 -8.24 7.98 -7.66
CA ALA A 31 -7.53 8.12 -6.39
C ALA A 31 -7.77 9.50 -5.76
N ASP A 32 -7.67 10.57 -6.56
CA ASP A 32 -7.94 11.94 -6.10
C ASP A 32 -9.39 12.15 -5.63
N GLU A 33 -10.37 11.66 -6.38
CA GLU A 33 -11.78 11.66 -5.98
C GLU A 33 -11.98 10.88 -4.66
N ARG A 34 -11.30 9.73 -4.51
CA ARG A 34 -11.33 8.96 -3.25
C ARG A 34 -10.68 9.74 -2.11
N TYR A 35 -9.59 10.45 -2.33
CA TYR A 35 -8.90 11.22 -1.30
C TYR A 35 -9.83 12.22 -0.62
N HIS A 36 -10.64 12.95 -1.39
CA HIS A 36 -11.60 13.92 -0.86
C HIS A 36 -12.63 13.30 0.09
N ILE A 37 -12.96 12.01 -0.07
CA ILE A 37 -13.83 11.27 0.84
C ILE A 37 -13.02 10.66 2.00
N TRP A 38 -11.86 10.07 1.69
CA TRP A 38 -11.04 9.32 2.64
C TRP A 38 -10.43 10.20 3.73
N ARG A 39 -10.07 11.44 3.40
CA ARG A 39 -9.54 12.40 4.39
C ARG A 39 -10.52 12.64 5.54
N GLU A 40 -11.82 12.68 5.26
CA GLU A 40 -12.90 12.91 6.23
C GLU A 40 -13.26 11.66 7.04
N VAL A 41 -12.80 10.47 6.65
CA VAL A 41 -13.09 9.23 7.38
C VAL A 41 -12.42 9.27 8.76
N PRO A 42 -13.17 9.04 9.86
CA PRO A 42 -12.61 9.05 11.20
C PRO A 42 -11.49 8.04 11.38
N ILE A 43 -10.46 8.41 12.14
CA ILE A 43 -9.29 7.54 12.36
C ILE A 43 -9.65 6.19 12.98
N ALA A 44 -10.74 6.12 13.76
CA ALA A 44 -11.26 4.88 14.32
C ALA A 44 -11.74 3.89 13.24
N GLU A 45 -12.36 4.38 12.16
CA GLU A 45 -12.77 3.55 11.02
C GLU A 45 -11.56 3.14 10.17
N LYS A 46 -10.61 4.07 9.95
CA LYS A 46 -9.32 3.76 9.30
C LYS A 46 -8.56 2.65 10.04
N ARG A 47 -8.54 2.71 11.38
CA ARG A 47 -7.96 1.69 12.27
C ARG A 47 -8.60 0.32 12.07
N LYS A 48 -9.93 0.23 11.99
CA LYS A 48 -10.63 -1.06 11.78
C LYS A 48 -10.20 -1.70 10.45
N LEU A 49 -10.19 -0.91 9.38
CA LEU A 49 -9.76 -1.37 8.06
C LEU A 49 -8.29 -1.81 8.06
N MET A 50 -7.40 -1.05 8.72
CA MET A 50 -5.99 -1.40 8.81
C MET A 50 -5.74 -2.70 9.60
N LYS A 51 -6.49 -2.92 10.69
CA LYS A 51 -6.48 -4.20 11.42
C LYS A 51 -7.03 -5.36 10.56
N ALA A 52 -8.04 -5.10 9.73
CA ALA A 52 -8.54 -6.09 8.77
C ALA A 52 -7.49 -6.43 7.70
N ALA A 53 -6.68 -5.47 7.25
CA ALA A 53 -5.57 -5.72 6.32
C ALA A 53 -4.49 -6.61 6.95
N ALA A 54 -4.15 -6.37 8.22
CA ALA A 54 -3.24 -7.25 8.97
C ALA A 54 -3.78 -8.69 9.07
N ALA A 55 -5.08 -8.85 9.35
CA ALA A 55 -5.72 -10.15 9.41
C ALA A 55 -5.72 -10.87 8.05
N GLU A 56 -6.01 -10.16 6.95
CA GLU A 56 -5.98 -10.70 5.59
C GLU A 56 -4.57 -11.19 5.21
N LEU A 57 -3.54 -10.39 5.50
CA LEU A 57 -2.14 -10.76 5.27
C LEU A 57 -1.78 -12.07 5.97
N ARG A 58 -2.17 -12.24 7.24
CA ARG A 58 -1.89 -13.48 7.99
C ARG A 58 -2.67 -14.66 7.45
N LYS A 59 -3.97 -14.47 7.17
CA LYS A 59 -4.87 -15.49 6.65
C LYS A 59 -4.39 -16.07 5.32
N HIS A 60 -3.85 -15.22 4.45
CA HIS A 60 -3.36 -15.59 3.11
C HIS A 60 -1.83 -15.59 3.01
N SER A 61 -1.12 -15.68 4.14
CA SER A 61 0.34 -15.54 4.21
C SER A 61 1.11 -16.47 3.28
N LYS A 62 0.68 -17.73 3.18
CA LYS A 62 1.30 -18.73 2.29
C LYS A 62 1.13 -18.37 0.81
N GLU A 63 -0.07 -17.91 0.41
CA GLU A 63 -0.37 -17.49 -0.96
C GLU A 63 0.57 -16.34 -1.37
N TYR A 64 0.62 -15.29 -0.55
CA TYR A 64 1.46 -14.13 -0.81
C TYR A 64 2.95 -14.45 -0.78
N ALA A 65 3.39 -15.27 0.18
CA ALA A 65 4.79 -15.67 0.28
C ALA A 65 5.25 -16.50 -0.93
N VAL A 66 4.40 -17.38 -1.46
CA VAL A 66 4.67 -18.12 -2.70
C VAL A 66 4.84 -17.16 -3.86
N THR A 67 3.95 -16.17 -4.04
CA THR A 67 4.10 -15.16 -5.10
C THR A 67 5.43 -14.40 -5.00
N ILE A 68 5.81 -13.96 -3.79
CA ILE A 68 7.10 -13.29 -3.56
C ILE A 68 8.26 -14.20 -4.01
N THR A 69 8.26 -15.45 -3.57
CA THR A 69 9.30 -16.41 -3.93
C THR A 69 9.32 -16.71 -5.43
N GLU A 70 8.17 -16.85 -6.06
CA GLU A 70 8.06 -17.15 -7.49
C GLU A 70 8.51 -15.99 -8.37
N GLU A 71 8.21 -14.74 -8.01
CA GLU A 71 8.56 -13.59 -8.84
C GLU A 71 9.99 -13.09 -8.65
N MET A 72 10.56 -13.20 -7.44
CA MET A 72 11.88 -12.62 -7.14
C MET A 72 12.86 -13.52 -6.37
N GLY A 73 12.50 -14.79 -6.12
CA GLY A 73 13.44 -15.82 -5.69
C GLY A 73 13.83 -15.79 -4.22
N LYS A 74 13.16 -14.99 -3.38
CA LYS A 74 13.40 -14.98 -1.94
C LYS A 74 13.07 -16.34 -1.33
N PRO A 75 13.89 -16.87 -0.40
CA PRO A 75 13.55 -18.11 0.30
C PRO A 75 12.17 -18.03 0.97
N ILE A 76 11.35 -19.08 0.83
CA ILE A 76 9.95 -19.07 1.25
C ILE A 76 9.76 -18.72 2.74
N THR A 77 10.71 -19.11 3.60
CA THR A 77 10.70 -18.76 5.02
C THR A 77 10.88 -17.26 5.27
N GLN A 78 11.70 -16.59 4.45
CA GLN A 78 11.88 -15.14 4.49
C GLN A 78 10.68 -14.40 3.87
N SER A 79 10.07 -14.96 2.82
CA SER A 79 8.84 -14.42 2.23
C SER A 79 7.68 -14.46 3.24
N LEU A 80 7.52 -15.55 3.99
CA LEU A 80 6.53 -15.64 5.09
C LEU A 80 6.79 -14.59 6.18
N ALA A 81 8.05 -14.42 6.58
CA ALA A 81 8.43 -13.40 7.56
C ALA A 81 8.18 -11.98 7.05
N GLU A 82 8.38 -11.73 5.74
CA GLU A 82 8.04 -10.45 5.12
C GLU A 82 6.54 -10.15 5.21
N VAL A 83 5.69 -11.12 4.89
CA VAL A 83 4.23 -10.94 4.98
C VAL A 83 3.79 -10.69 6.42
N GLU A 84 4.35 -11.42 7.40
CA GLU A 84 4.08 -11.15 8.81
C GLU A 84 4.51 -9.73 9.21
N LYS A 85 5.68 -9.28 8.74
CA LYS A 85 6.15 -7.92 9.01
C LYS A 85 5.23 -6.84 8.44
N CYS A 86 4.56 -7.14 7.32
CA CYS A 86 3.53 -6.26 6.76
C CYS A 86 2.29 -6.18 7.68
N ALA A 87 1.85 -7.31 8.23
CA ALA A 87 0.75 -7.33 9.19
C ALA A 87 1.09 -6.52 10.46
N LEU A 88 2.32 -6.67 10.97
CA LEU A 88 2.81 -5.94 12.14
C LEU A 88 2.83 -4.41 11.93
N VAL A 89 3.23 -3.92 10.75
CA VAL A 89 3.24 -2.46 10.51
C VAL A 89 1.83 -1.90 10.32
N CYS A 90 0.91 -2.69 9.75
CA CYS A 90 -0.51 -2.33 9.72
C CYS A 90 -1.06 -2.16 11.15
N GLU A 91 -0.81 -3.13 12.03
CA GLU A 91 -1.23 -3.05 13.45
C GLU A 91 -0.57 -1.88 14.18
N PHE A 92 0.73 -1.68 13.98
CA PHE A 92 1.46 -0.57 14.57
C PHE A 92 0.81 0.78 14.25
N TYR A 93 0.52 1.08 12.99
CA TYR A 93 -0.11 2.35 12.65
C TYR A 93 -1.59 2.40 13.02
N ALA A 94 -2.31 1.27 12.99
CA ALA A 94 -3.67 1.22 13.49
C ALA A 94 -3.76 1.63 14.97
N GLU A 95 -2.76 1.28 15.77
CA GLU A 95 -2.71 1.56 17.21
C GLU A 95 -2.11 2.93 17.53
N ASN A 96 -1.12 3.39 16.76
CA ASN A 96 -0.33 4.56 17.11
C ASN A 96 -0.68 5.83 16.32
N ALA A 97 -1.31 5.74 15.14
CA ALA A 97 -1.49 6.90 14.25
C ALA A 97 -2.32 8.02 14.89
N GLU A 98 -3.33 7.69 15.70
CA GLU A 98 -4.18 8.70 16.36
C GLU A 98 -3.38 9.59 17.31
N ALA A 99 -2.52 8.99 18.15
CA ALA A 99 -1.64 9.76 19.02
C ALA A 99 -0.56 10.51 18.24
N GLN A 100 -0.04 9.93 17.16
CA GLN A 100 0.99 10.55 16.31
C GLN A 100 0.48 11.78 15.55
N LEU A 101 -0.81 11.79 15.18
CA LEU A 101 -1.46 12.85 14.40
C LEU A 101 -2.22 13.86 15.26
N ALA A 102 -2.30 13.66 16.57
CA ALA A 102 -2.94 14.59 17.49
C ALA A 102 -2.29 15.98 17.44
N ASN A 103 -3.11 17.02 17.62
CA ASN A 103 -2.63 18.40 17.68
C ASN A 103 -1.55 18.56 18.75
N LYS A 104 -0.44 19.22 18.38
CA LYS A 104 0.60 19.60 19.33
C LYS A 104 0.40 21.05 19.75
N ILE A 105 -0.10 21.24 20.96
CA ILE A 105 -0.34 22.58 21.52
C ILE A 105 0.99 23.31 21.73
N ILE A 106 1.06 24.55 21.26
CA ILE A 106 2.20 25.46 21.40
C ILE A 106 1.78 26.60 22.31
N LYS A 107 2.53 26.82 23.39
CA LYS A 107 2.20 27.90 24.33
C LYS A 107 2.57 29.27 23.74
N THR A 108 1.57 30.13 23.57
CA THR A 108 1.71 31.51 23.08
C THR A 108 0.75 32.43 23.86
N GLU A 109 0.68 33.71 23.49
CA GLU A 109 -0.32 34.66 24.03
C GLU A 109 -1.69 34.56 23.33
N ALA A 110 -1.79 33.81 22.23
CA ALA A 110 -3.07 33.58 21.56
C ALA A 110 -3.97 32.66 22.37
N PHE A 111 -5.29 32.75 22.14
CA PHE A 111 -6.28 31.88 22.78
C PHE A 111 -6.00 30.40 22.55
N GLU A 112 -5.60 30.03 21.33
CA GLU A 112 -5.18 28.69 20.97
C GLU A 112 -4.05 28.76 19.93
N SER A 113 -3.05 27.91 20.07
CA SER A 113 -1.96 27.75 19.12
C SER A 113 -1.53 26.30 19.12
N TYR A 114 -1.50 25.67 17.94
CA TYR A 114 -1.10 24.29 17.78
C TYR A 114 -0.55 24.00 16.38
N VAL A 115 0.13 22.86 16.26
CA VAL A 115 0.43 22.22 14.99
C VAL A 115 -0.57 21.08 14.78
N SER A 116 -1.29 21.10 13.67
CA SER A 116 -2.11 19.96 13.21
C SER A 116 -1.42 19.21 12.08
N TYR A 117 -1.85 17.98 11.84
CA TYR A 117 -1.30 17.09 10.83
C TYR A 117 -2.39 16.66 9.86
N GLU A 118 -2.39 17.30 8.68
CA GLU A 118 -3.37 17.04 7.62
C GLU A 118 -2.77 16.17 6.51
N PRO A 119 -3.57 15.31 5.86
CA PRO A 119 -3.11 14.57 4.68
C PRO A 119 -2.84 15.53 3.51
N ILE A 120 -1.93 15.12 2.63
CA ILE A 120 -1.49 15.89 1.47
C ILE A 120 -2.22 15.51 0.17
N GLY A 121 -2.79 14.30 0.09
CA GLY A 121 -3.54 13.86 -1.08
C GLY A 121 -3.13 12.48 -1.59
N THR A 122 -3.09 12.35 -2.92
CA THR A 122 -2.62 11.15 -3.62
C THR A 122 -1.09 11.07 -3.58
N VAL A 123 -0.57 9.98 -3.03
CA VAL A 123 0.88 9.74 -2.91
C VAL A 123 1.31 8.67 -3.90
N LEU A 124 2.20 9.04 -4.84
CA LEU A 124 2.88 8.10 -5.71
C LEU A 124 4.03 7.41 -4.98
N ALA A 125 3.98 6.08 -4.95
CA ALA A 125 5.03 5.22 -4.43
C ALA A 125 5.72 4.45 -5.55
N VAL A 126 7.01 4.72 -5.78
CA VAL A 126 7.85 3.95 -6.69
C VAL A 126 8.68 2.95 -5.88
N MET A 127 8.39 1.65 -6.02
CA MET A 127 8.89 0.62 -5.09
C MET A 127 9.77 -0.45 -5.76
N PRO A 128 10.87 -0.89 -5.11
CA PRO A 128 11.79 -1.89 -5.63
C PRO A 128 11.30 -3.33 -5.39
N TRP A 129 11.87 -4.30 -6.11
CA TRP A 129 11.45 -5.72 -6.09
C TRP A 129 12.01 -6.55 -4.91
N ASN A 130 13.00 -6.07 -4.16
CA ASN A 130 13.74 -6.91 -3.20
C ASN A 130 12.96 -7.23 -1.92
N TYR A 131 11.96 -6.41 -1.58
CA TYR A 131 10.99 -6.63 -0.51
C TYR A 131 9.63 -6.13 -1.02
N PRO A 132 9.02 -6.88 -1.96
CA PRO A 132 7.94 -6.37 -2.78
C PRO A 132 6.67 -6.08 -1.96
N PHE A 133 6.47 -6.75 -0.82
CA PHE A 133 5.38 -6.45 0.10
C PHE A 133 5.82 -5.43 1.15
N TRP A 134 6.93 -5.68 1.83
CA TRP A 134 7.32 -4.87 2.99
C TRP A 134 7.58 -3.40 2.65
N GLN A 135 8.23 -3.12 1.51
CA GLN A 135 8.46 -1.73 1.09
C GLN A 135 7.15 -0.99 0.85
N VAL A 136 6.16 -1.69 0.28
CA VAL A 136 4.85 -1.14 -0.02
C VAL A 136 4.07 -0.89 1.27
N PHE A 137 3.94 -1.89 2.15
CA PHE A 137 3.20 -1.70 3.42
C PHE A 137 3.87 -0.70 4.37
N ARG A 138 5.20 -0.59 4.35
CA ARG A 138 5.94 0.42 5.11
C ARG A 138 5.56 1.86 4.74
N PHE A 139 5.16 2.11 3.48
CA PHE A 139 4.63 3.41 3.06
C PHE A 139 3.10 3.47 3.23
N ALA A 140 2.39 2.42 2.80
CA ALA A 140 0.95 2.45 2.62
C ALA A 140 0.23 2.52 3.96
N ALA A 141 0.70 1.77 4.97
CA ALA A 141 0.09 1.77 6.29
C ALA A 141 0.05 3.17 6.94
N PRO A 142 1.17 3.92 7.06
CA PRO A 142 1.13 5.28 7.59
C PRO A 142 0.37 6.25 6.67
N ALA A 143 0.55 6.15 5.35
CA ALA A 143 -0.08 7.07 4.40
C ALA A 143 -1.61 7.00 4.49
N LEU A 144 -2.17 5.78 4.47
CA LEU A 144 -3.62 5.54 4.57
C LEU A 144 -4.17 5.95 5.94
N MET A 145 -3.46 5.64 7.03
CA MET A 145 -3.87 6.04 8.37
C MET A 145 -3.87 7.56 8.57
N ALA A 146 -2.94 8.27 7.92
CA ALA A 146 -2.91 9.74 7.90
C ALA A 146 -4.01 10.38 7.04
N GLY A 147 -4.76 9.60 6.26
CA GLY A 147 -5.83 10.09 5.38
C GLY A 147 -5.40 10.38 3.94
N ASN A 148 -4.17 10.01 3.56
CA ASN A 148 -3.77 10.01 2.15
C ASN A 148 -4.32 8.77 1.44
N VAL A 149 -4.23 8.78 0.11
CA VAL A 149 -4.41 7.59 -0.74
C VAL A 149 -3.10 7.26 -1.45
N GLY A 150 -2.90 6.00 -1.84
CA GLY A 150 -1.66 5.53 -2.44
C GLY A 150 -1.85 5.07 -3.89
N VAL A 151 -0.97 5.51 -4.78
CA VAL A 151 -0.82 4.90 -6.12
C VAL A 151 0.56 4.28 -6.22
N LEU A 152 0.62 3.01 -6.62
CA LEU A 152 1.84 2.20 -6.61
C LEU A 152 2.34 2.01 -8.03
N LYS A 153 3.54 2.50 -8.32
CA LYS A 153 4.35 2.04 -9.45
C LYS A 153 5.38 1.06 -8.91
N HIS A 154 5.16 -0.24 -9.12
CA HIS A 154 6.10 -1.25 -8.63
C HIS A 154 7.22 -1.55 -9.65
N ALA A 155 8.15 -2.42 -9.26
CA ALA A 155 9.16 -2.93 -10.16
C ALA A 155 8.51 -3.92 -11.14
N SER A 156 8.84 -3.81 -12.43
CA SER A 156 8.17 -4.51 -13.54
C SER A 156 8.18 -6.04 -13.44
N ASN A 157 9.06 -6.62 -12.63
CA ASN A 157 9.23 -8.06 -12.44
C ASN A 157 8.44 -8.66 -11.26
N VAL A 158 7.68 -7.85 -10.51
CA VAL A 158 6.90 -8.28 -9.32
C VAL A 158 5.45 -7.81 -9.40
N MET A 159 4.84 -7.91 -10.58
CA MET A 159 3.49 -7.38 -10.83
C MET A 159 2.38 -8.20 -10.16
N GLN A 160 2.57 -9.50 -9.95
CA GLN A 160 1.60 -10.31 -9.20
C GLN A 160 1.62 -9.94 -7.70
N CYS A 161 2.80 -9.62 -7.14
CA CYS A 161 2.89 -9.02 -5.82
C CYS A 161 2.10 -7.71 -5.76
N ALA A 162 2.25 -6.83 -6.76
CA ALA A 162 1.55 -5.56 -6.81
C ALA A 162 0.01 -5.73 -6.83
N GLU A 163 -0.52 -6.65 -7.65
CA GLU A 163 -1.95 -6.99 -7.66
C GLU A 163 -2.42 -7.58 -6.32
N ASN A 164 -1.62 -8.48 -5.74
CA ASN A 164 -1.97 -9.08 -4.46
C ASN A 164 -2.01 -8.05 -3.32
N ILE A 165 -1.18 -7.01 -3.36
CA ILE A 165 -1.21 -5.94 -2.35
C ILE A 165 -2.49 -5.09 -2.48
N GLU A 166 -2.87 -4.70 -3.70
CA GLU A 166 -4.15 -4.01 -3.91
C GLU A 166 -5.34 -4.88 -3.47
N LYS A 167 -5.28 -6.18 -3.77
CA LYS A 167 -6.26 -7.19 -3.33
C LYS A 167 -6.35 -7.29 -1.80
N VAL A 168 -5.25 -7.17 -1.07
CA VAL A 168 -5.27 -7.14 0.42
C VAL A 168 -6.13 -5.97 0.90
N PHE A 169 -5.88 -4.75 0.42
CA PHE A 169 -6.65 -3.58 0.84
C PHE A 169 -8.13 -3.71 0.46
N LYS A 170 -8.42 -4.18 -0.77
CA LYS A 170 -9.81 -4.42 -1.21
C LYS A 170 -10.54 -5.42 -0.32
N ARG A 171 -9.90 -6.54 0.04
CA ARG A 171 -10.48 -7.57 0.91
C ARG A 171 -10.61 -7.14 2.37
N ALA A 172 -9.73 -6.24 2.82
CA ALA A 172 -9.83 -5.60 4.13
C ALA A 172 -10.97 -4.58 4.22
N GLY A 173 -11.61 -4.24 3.09
CA GLY A 173 -12.76 -3.32 3.03
C GLY A 173 -12.40 -1.87 2.71
N PHE A 174 -11.14 -1.58 2.31
CA PHE A 174 -10.82 -0.26 1.78
C PHE A 174 -11.61 -0.03 0.50
N ALA A 175 -12.13 1.19 0.35
CA ALA A 175 -12.89 1.56 -0.83
C ALA A 175 -11.96 1.70 -2.05
N GLU A 176 -12.51 1.51 -3.26
CA GLU A 176 -11.77 1.68 -4.52
C GLU A 176 -11.13 3.07 -4.58
N GLY A 177 -9.86 3.13 -4.99
CA GLY A 177 -9.06 4.36 -5.04
C GLY A 177 -8.29 4.70 -3.76
N CYS A 178 -8.48 3.98 -2.65
CA CYS A 178 -7.66 4.20 -1.44
C CYS A 178 -6.22 3.76 -1.69
N PHE A 179 -6.05 2.62 -2.38
CA PHE A 179 -4.77 2.10 -2.82
C PHE A 179 -4.95 1.50 -4.22
N THR A 180 -4.11 1.89 -5.18
CA THR A 180 -4.22 1.44 -6.57
C THR A 180 -2.85 1.06 -7.12
N ASN A 181 -2.73 -0.13 -7.71
CA ASN A 181 -1.58 -0.53 -8.48
C ASN A 181 -1.63 0.11 -9.88
N LEU A 182 -0.49 0.62 -10.35
CA LEU A 182 -0.29 1.15 -11.69
C LEU A 182 0.73 0.27 -12.43
N PRO A 183 0.27 -0.68 -13.26
CA PRO A 183 1.13 -1.48 -14.14
C PRO A 183 1.76 -0.63 -15.25
N ILE A 184 2.86 0.07 -14.95
CA ILE A 184 3.57 0.99 -15.87
C ILE A 184 5.10 0.80 -15.83
N LYS A 185 5.78 1.08 -16.95
CA LYS A 185 7.25 1.10 -17.05
C LYS A 185 7.84 2.45 -16.60
N ASN A 186 9.17 2.57 -16.65
CA ASN A 186 9.89 3.80 -16.29
C ASN A 186 9.87 4.88 -17.38
N GLU A 187 9.52 4.52 -18.62
CA GLU A 187 9.59 5.39 -19.80
C GLU A 187 8.26 6.10 -20.10
N GLN A 188 7.28 5.96 -19.21
CA GLN A 188 5.95 6.57 -19.30
C GLN A 188 5.76 7.64 -18.24
#